data_AF-V5HAZ9-F1
#
_entry.id   AF-V5HAZ9-F1
#
_cell.length_a   1.000
_cell.length_b   1.000
_cell.length_c   1.000
_cell.angle_alpha   90.00
_cell.angle_beta   90.00
_cell.angle_gamma   90.00
#
_symmetry.space_group_name_H-M   'P 1'
#
loop_
_entity.id
_entity.type
_entity.pdbx_description
1 polymer ?
#
loop_
_entity_poly.entity_id
_entity_poly.type
_entity_poly.pdbx_seq_one_letter_code
_entity_poly.pdbx_strand_id
1 'polypeptide(L)'
;MRYTATSNPQVQFVLVAVLQGTTSFVRTVVAPDDLRKSTHKKTYVLSHDTLKNLADAVHTGTIRVKADLVTYVTALDLGDVESGVLSNTVLGVAFIGGMCTSHLRVAETEDTPHTFSMVAILVHEWGHSLGMVHDGDKPRYSTPAYQNTNLRRKR
;
A
#
# COMPACT_ATOMS: atom_id res chain seq x y z
N MET A 1 -5.05 -13.57 0.64
CA MET A 1 -3.87 -14.43 0.91
C MET A 1 -3.75 -14.68 2.41
N ARG A 2 -3.11 -15.77 2.86
CA ARG A 2 -2.83 -16.04 4.29
C ARG A 2 -1.40 -16.54 4.44
N TYR A 3 -0.53 -15.78 5.11
CA TYR A 3 0.91 -16.11 5.21
C TYR A 3 1.22 -17.37 6.02
N THR A 4 0.34 -17.75 6.95
CA THR A 4 0.50 -19.00 7.71
C THR A 4 0.41 -20.26 6.82
N ALA A 5 -0.10 -20.12 5.60
CA ALA A 5 -0.14 -21.21 4.61
C ALA A 5 1.11 -21.27 3.72
N THR A 6 2.06 -20.32 3.83
CA THR A 6 3.32 -20.36 3.08
C THR A 6 4.38 -21.14 3.85
N SER A 7 5.15 -21.97 3.15
CA SER A 7 6.17 -22.83 3.76
C SER A 7 7.58 -22.64 3.18
N ASN A 8 7.71 -22.01 2.02
CA ASN A 8 9.00 -21.74 1.38
C ASN A 8 8.95 -20.45 0.54
N PRO A 9 9.28 -19.28 1.11
CA PRO A 9 9.66 -19.08 2.51
C PRO A 9 8.47 -19.14 3.47
N GLN A 10 8.74 -19.45 4.74
CA GLN A 10 7.81 -19.15 5.83
C GLN A 10 7.91 -17.66 6.16
N VAL A 11 6.75 -16.99 6.29
CA VAL A 11 6.69 -15.56 6.59
C VAL A 11 5.88 -15.34 7.86
N GLN A 12 6.43 -14.53 8.79
CA GLN A 12 5.74 -14.12 10.01
C GLN A 12 5.83 -12.60 10.15
N PHE A 13 4.69 -11.94 10.28
CA PHE A 13 4.62 -10.52 10.60
C PHE A 13 4.51 -10.33 12.11
N VAL A 14 5.35 -9.43 12.65
CA VAL A 14 5.37 -9.09 14.08
C VAL A 14 5.17 -7.59 14.22
N LEU A 15 4.13 -7.19 14.95
CA LEU A 15 3.89 -5.78 15.27
C LEU A 15 4.90 -5.32 16.33
N VAL A 16 5.78 -4.40 15.96
CA VAL A 16 6.84 -3.90 16.86
C VAL A 16 6.54 -2.53 17.46
N ALA A 17 5.66 -1.74 16.84
CA ALA A 17 5.29 -0.41 17.30
C ALA A 17 3.94 0.03 16.72
N VAL A 18 3.23 0.88 17.47
CA VAL A 18 2.06 1.62 17.00
C VAL A 18 2.33 3.10 17.23
N LEU A 19 2.21 3.90 16.18
CA LEU A 19 2.39 5.35 16.23
C LEU A 19 1.05 6.02 15.94
N GLN A 20 0.63 6.92 16.83
CA GLN A 20 -0.60 7.70 16.66
C GLN A 20 -0.24 9.19 16.58
N GLY A 21 -0.84 9.91 15.63
CA GLY A 21 -0.81 11.38 15.57
C GLY A 21 0.15 12.02 14.57
N THR A 22 1.02 11.28 13.89
CA THR A 22 1.84 11.82 12.79
C THR A 22 1.11 11.65 11.47
N THR A 23 0.60 12.74 10.89
CA THR A 23 -0.15 12.71 9.61
C THR A 23 0.31 13.80 8.62
N SER A 24 1.45 14.45 8.87
CA SER A 24 1.98 15.52 8.00
C SER A 24 2.30 15.07 6.57
N PHE A 25 2.53 13.77 6.38
CA PHE A 25 2.75 13.13 5.08
C PHE A 25 1.45 12.88 4.30
N VAL A 26 0.30 12.87 4.98
CA VAL A 26 -1.00 12.58 4.36
C VAL A 26 -1.37 13.71 3.41
N ARG A 27 -1.83 13.34 2.21
CA ARG A 27 -2.38 14.25 1.22
C ARG A 27 -3.83 13.93 1.01
N THR A 28 -4.66 14.96 1.00
CA THR A 28 -6.11 14.81 0.89
C THR A 28 -6.68 15.71 -0.19
N VAL A 29 -7.80 15.29 -0.77
CA VAL A 29 -8.58 16.09 -1.70
C VAL A 29 -10.06 16.01 -1.33
N VAL A 30 -10.81 17.08 -1.58
CA VAL A 30 -12.28 17.06 -1.47
C VAL A 30 -12.86 16.89 -2.86
N ALA A 31 -13.61 15.81 -3.07
CA ALA A 31 -14.23 15.49 -4.34
C ALA A 31 -15.68 15.00 -4.14
N PRO A 32 -16.49 14.89 -5.21
CA PRO A 32 -17.81 14.27 -5.11
C PRO A 32 -17.75 12.89 -4.44
N ASP A 33 -18.71 12.60 -3.57
CA ASP A 33 -18.84 11.29 -2.94
C ASP A 33 -19.25 10.25 -3.99
N ASP A 34 -18.51 9.16 -4.14
CA ASP A 34 -18.78 8.13 -5.15
C ASP A 34 -20.20 7.54 -5.02
N LEU A 35 -20.71 7.45 -3.79
CA LEU A 35 -22.07 6.98 -3.51
C LEU A 35 -23.15 8.04 -3.77
N ARG A 36 -22.79 9.34 -3.79
CA ARG A 36 -23.73 10.48 -3.88
C ARG A 36 -23.17 11.65 -4.69
N LYS A 37 -22.63 11.35 -5.88
CA LYS A 37 -21.83 12.28 -6.71
C LYS A 37 -22.48 13.64 -6.97
N SER A 38 -23.79 13.67 -7.14
CA SER A 38 -24.52 14.89 -7.50
C SER A 38 -24.81 15.84 -6.33
N THR A 39 -24.70 15.36 -5.09
CA THR A 39 -25.25 16.07 -3.92
C THR A 39 -24.27 16.22 -2.77
N HIS A 40 -23.22 15.40 -2.71
CA HIS A 40 -22.29 15.37 -1.59
C HIS A 40 -20.84 15.39 -2.07
N LYS A 41 -19.99 15.99 -1.26
CA LYS A 41 -18.54 15.90 -1.37
C LYS A 41 -17.99 15.28 -0.08
N LYS A 42 -16.90 14.54 -0.19
CA LYS A 42 -16.15 14.04 0.96
C LYS A 42 -14.65 14.19 0.76
N THR A 43 -13.91 14.02 1.84
CA THR A 43 -12.44 14.04 1.83
C THR A 43 -11.93 12.64 1.51
N TYR A 44 -11.03 12.57 0.54
CA TYR A 44 -10.29 11.36 0.16
C TYR A 44 -8.82 11.54 0.52
N VAL A 45 -8.13 10.45 0.81
CA VAL A 45 -6.66 10.43 0.89
C VAL A 45 -6.10 10.09 -0.48
N LEU A 46 -5.22 10.94 -0.99
CA LEU A 46 -4.54 10.70 -2.26
C LEU A 46 -3.50 9.59 -2.06
N SER A 47 -3.78 8.38 -2.55
CA SER A 47 -2.99 7.20 -2.24
C SER A 47 -1.54 7.34 -2.69
N HIS A 48 -1.31 7.56 -3.99
CA HIS A 48 0.06 7.63 -4.52
C HIS A 48 0.93 8.71 -3.86
N ASP A 49 0.35 9.89 -3.61
CA ASP A 49 1.08 11.00 -2.98
C ASP A 49 1.33 10.73 -1.49
N THR A 50 0.37 10.13 -0.79
CA THR A 50 0.49 9.79 0.63
C THR A 50 1.52 8.69 0.85
N LEU A 51 1.49 7.62 0.06
CA LEU A 51 2.48 6.54 0.14
C LEU A 51 3.92 7.06 -0.09
N LYS A 52 4.13 7.90 -1.10
CA LYS A 52 5.43 8.53 -1.36
C LYS A 52 5.90 9.39 -0.20
N ASN A 53 5.04 10.28 0.30
CA ASN A 53 5.40 11.13 1.43
C ASN A 53 5.66 10.33 2.70
N LEU A 54 4.94 9.22 2.92
CA LEU A 54 5.18 8.29 4.01
C LEU A 54 6.56 7.64 3.87
N ALA A 55 6.91 7.18 2.66
CA ALA A 55 8.24 6.65 2.34
C ALA A 55 9.34 7.68 2.67
N ASP A 56 9.17 8.92 2.22
CA ASP A 56 10.11 10.00 2.48
C ASP A 56 10.20 10.33 3.98
N ALA A 57 9.07 10.36 4.69
CA ALA A 57 9.04 10.64 6.13
C ALA A 57 9.78 9.54 6.93
N VAL A 58 9.60 8.27 6.55
CA VAL A 58 10.30 7.13 7.16
C VAL A 58 11.78 7.12 6.79
N HIS A 59 12.12 7.45 5.54
CA HIS A 59 13.49 7.46 5.02
C HIS A 59 14.34 8.56 5.66
N THR A 60 13.79 9.78 5.72
CA THR A 60 14.46 10.97 6.27
C THR A 60 14.47 10.99 7.80
N GLY A 61 13.73 10.10 8.46
CA GLY A 61 13.61 10.04 9.91
C GLY A 61 12.69 11.10 10.51
N THR A 62 11.79 11.68 9.72
CA THR A 62 10.63 12.43 10.26
C THR A 62 9.72 11.49 11.04
N ILE A 63 9.54 10.26 10.55
CA ILE A 63 8.97 9.13 11.28
C ILE A 63 10.10 8.19 11.67
N ARG A 64 10.40 8.12 12.97
CA ARG A 64 11.48 7.28 13.50
C ARG A 64 10.91 6.01 14.08
N VAL A 65 11.11 4.90 13.37
CA VAL A 65 10.72 3.56 13.82
C VAL A 65 11.68 2.51 13.28
N LYS A 66 12.08 1.57 14.14
CA LYS A 66 12.86 0.39 13.77
C LYS A 66 11.90 -0.75 13.42
N ALA A 67 11.59 -0.89 12.14
CA ALA A 67 10.69 -1.90 11.59
C ALA A 67 11.10 -2.22 10.15
N ASP A 68 10.77 -3.41 9.64
CA ASP A 68 11.06 -3.77 8.24
C ASP A 68 9.99 -3.26 7.27
N LEU A 69 8.82 -2.89 7.79
CA LEU A 69 7.70 -2.33 7.03
C LEU A 69 6.89 -1.39 7.93
N VAL A 70 6.48 -0.25 7.38
CA VAL A 70 5.63 0.73 8.07
C VAL A 70 4.31 0.87 7.32
N THR A 71 3.19 0.62 7.99
CA THR A 71 1.86 0.75 7.38
C THR A 71 1.12 1.94 7.95
N TYR A 72 0.59 2.79 7.06
CA TYR A 72 -0.41 3.80 7.42
C TYR A 72 -1.82 3.23 7.27
N VAL A 73 -2.65 3.42 8.30
CA VAL A 73 -4.06 2.99 8.31
C VAL A 73 -4.92 4.23 8.47
N THR A 74 -5.93 4.37 7.62
CA THR A 74 -6.84 5.53 7.60
C THR A 74 -8.30 5.10 7.60
N ALA A 75 -9.17 5.89 8.21
CA ALA A 75 -10.62 5.72 8.13
C ALA A 75 -11.25 6.52 6.97
N LEU A 76 -10.44 7.29 6.24
CA LEU A 76 -10.84 7.98 5.01
C LEU A 76 -10.62 7.08 3.81
N ASP A 77 -11.54 7.12 2.86
CA ASP A 77 -11.40 6.48 1.56
C ASP A 77 -10.12 6.91 0.85
N LEU A 78 -9.38 5.94 0.32
CA LEU A 78 -8.25 6.23 -0.56
C LEU A 78 -8.76 6.66 -1.94
N GLY A 79 -7.91 7.32 -2.73
CA GLY A 79 -8.28 7.66 -4.08
C GLY A 79 -7.11 8.16 -4.90
N ASP A 80 -7.20 7.94 -6.20
CA ASP A 80 -6.24 8.43 -7.17
C ASP A 80 -6.90 9.44 -8.10
N VAL A 81 -6.14 10.46 -8.48
CA VAL A 81 -6.59 11.44 -9.47
C VAL A 81 -5.89 11.13 -10.79
N GLU A 82 -6.67 10.64 -11.75
CA GLU A 82 -6.20 10.38 -13.10
C GLU A 82 -6.86 11.37 -14.06
N SER A 83 -6.05 12.13 -14.79
CA SER A 83 -6.54 13.13 -15.76
C SER A 83 -7.57 14.11 -15.19
N GLY A 84 -7.45 14.47 -13.91
CA GLY A 84 -8.35 15.38 -13.20
C GLY A 84 -9.63 14.74 -12.66
N VAL A 85 -9.82 13.43 -12.85
CA VAL A 85 -10.97 12.67 -12.33
C VAL A 85 -10.50 11.82 -11.15
N LEU A 86 -11.23 11.89 -10.03
CA LEU A 86 -10.96 11.03 -8.87
C LEU A 86 -11.56 9.63 -9.12
N SER A 87 -10.74 8.60 -8.89
CA SER A 87 -11.15 7.21 -8.73
C SER A 87 -10.95 6.76 -7.29
N ASN A 88 -11.96 6.12 -6.70
CA ASN A 88 -11.93 5.53 -5.35
C ASN A 88 -11.95 3.99 -5.42
N THR A 89 -11.19 3.43 -6.37
CA THR A 89 -11.10 1.97 -6.54
C THR A 89 -9.96 1.35 -5.76
N VAL A 90 -9.07 2.18 -5.20
CA VAL A 90 -7.91 1.76 -4.44
C VAL A 90 -8.30 1.61 -2.98
N LEU A 91 -7.97 0.46 -2.37
CA LEU A 91 -8.24 0.20 -0.95
C LEU A 91 -6.94 0.10 -0.13
N GLY A 92 -5.80 -0.06 -0.80
CA GLY A 92 -4.47 -0.08 -0.23
C GLY A 92 -3.41 0.01 -1.32
N VAL A 93 -2.20 0.42 -0.94
CA VAL A 93 -1.05 0.52 -1.86
C VAL A 93 0.24 0.19 -1.11
N ALA A 94 1.14 -0.51 -1.80
CA ALA A 94 2.53 -0.67 -1.39
C ALA A 94 3.50 -0.66 -2.58
N PHE A 95 4.77 -0.40 -2.29
CA PHE A 95 5.83 -0.58 -3.27
C PHE A 95 6.16 -2.06 -3.49
N ILE A 96 6.30 -2.46 -4.75
CA ILE A 96 6.76 -3.81 -5.09
C ILE A 96 8.21 -4.00 -4.63
N GLY A 97 8.47 -4.97 -3.76
CA GLY A 97 9.80 -5.28 -3.22
C GLY A 97 10.32 -4.23 -2.23
N GLY A 98 9.42 -3.46 -1.61
CA GLY A 98 9.78 -2.36 -0.74
C GLY A 98 10.41 -2.76 0.61
N MET A 99 10.16 -3.97 1.10
CA MET A 99 10.46 -4.36 2.49
C MET A 99 11.95 -4.22 2.88
N CYS A 100 12.87 -4.67 2.03
CA CYS A 100 14.31 -4.56 2.30
C CYS A 100 14.93 -3.26 1.74
N THR A 101 14.10 -2.33 1.26
CA THR A 101 14.55 -1.09 0.62
C THR A 101 14.20 0.10 1.51
N SER A 102 15.22 0.73 2.10
CA SER A 102 15.04 1.72 3.17
C SER A 102 14.09 2.88 2.85
N HIS A 103 13.97 3.26 1.57
CA HIS A 103 13.12 4.35 1.08
C HIS A 103 11.79 3.88 0.47
N LEU A 104 11.51 2.57 0.45
CA LEU A 104 10.28 1.99 -0.11
C LEU A 104 9.54 1.08 0.88
N ARG A 105 10.03 0.95 2.12
CA ARG A 105 9.51 0.04 3.16
C ARG A 105 8.20 0.51 3.80
N VAL A 106 7.23 0.89 2.97
CA VAL A 106 5.95 1.45 3.40
C VAL A 106 4.77 0.85 2.65
N ALA A 107 3.62 0.83 3.31
CA ALA A 107 2.32 0.47 2.74
C ALA A 107 1.24 1.37 3.35
N GLU A 108 0.07 1.40 2.73
CA GLU A 108 -1.10 2.06 3.29
C GLU A 108 -2.39 1.28 2.96
N THR A 109 -3.40 1.46 3.80
CA THR A 109 -4.73 0.84 3.64
C THR A 109 -5.80 1.68 4.29
N GLU A 110 -7.00 1.64 3.73
CA GLU A 110 -8.21 2.05 4.45
C GLU A 110 -8.72 0.94 5.38
N ASP A 111 -9.38 1.34 6.47
CA ASP A 111 -10.12 0.46 7.35
C ASP A 111 -11.43 1.12 7.77
N THR A 112 -12.49 0.33 7.91
CA THR A 112 -13.74 0.80 8.52
C THR A 112 -13.76 0.37 9.99
N PRO A 113 -14.00 1.30 10.94
CA PRO A 113 -14.06 0.94 12.35
C PRO A 113 -15.01 -0.25 12.60
N HIS A 114 -14.53 -1.22 13.39
CA HIS A 114 -15.24 -2.44 13.77
C HIS A 114 -15.45 -3.50 12.66
N THR A 115 -14.98 -3.29 11.43
CA THR A 115 -15.08 -4.31 10.37
C THR A 115 -13.80 -5.13 10.22
N PHE A 116 -12.65 -4.55 10.60
CA PHE A 116 -11.33 -5.12 10.33
C PHE A 116 -11.12 -5.43 8.84
N SER A 117 -11.75 -4.67 7.94
CA SER A 117 -11.70 -4.88 6.50
C SER A 117 -10.28 -4.76 5.96
N MET A 118 -9.42 -3.96 6.62
CA MET A 118 -8.02 -3.81 6.25
C MET A 118 -7.23 -5.12 6.26
N VAL A 119 -7.61 -6.16 7.01
CA VAL A 119 -6.74 -7.33 7.23
C VAL A 119 -6.43 -8.04 5.91
N ALA A 120 -7.43 -8.24 5.04
CA ALA A 120 -7.22 -8.91 3.76
C ALA A 120 -6.45 -8.03 2.77
N ILE A 121 -6.74 -6.72 2.76
CA ILE A 121 -6.11 -5.72 1.90
C ILE A 121 -4.64 -5.58 2.28
N LEU A 122 -4.35 -5.38 3.56
CA LEU A 122 -3.00 -5.17 4.05
C LEU A 122 -2.10 -6.38 3.80
N VAL A 123 -2.63 -7.60 3.96
CA VAL A 123 -1.90 -8.83 3.61
C VAL A 123 -1.58 -8.89 2.11
N HIS A 124 -2.44 -8.36 1.24
CA HIS A 124 -2.16 -8.22 -0.19
C HIS A 124 -1.06 -7.20 -0.45
N GLU A 125 -1.13 -6.01 0.18
CA GLU A 125 -0.11 -4.96 0.05
C GLU A 125 1.25 -5.37 0.61
N TRP A 126 1.28 -6.14 1.70
CA TRP A 126 2.49 -6.77 2.20
C TRP A 126 3.06 -7.80 1.23
N GLY A 127 2.20 -8.44 0.43
CA GLY A 127 2.59 -9.30 -0.68
C GLY A 127 3.37 -8.52 -1.72
N HIS A 128 2.87 -7.36 -2.12
CA HIS A 128 3.60 -6.42 -2.96
C HIS A 128 4.93 -6.01 -2.31
N SER A 129 4.96 -5.72 -1.00
CA SER A 129 6.21 -5.38 -0.30
C SER A 129 7.26 -6.51 -0.33
N LEU A 130 6.83 -7.77 -0.36
CA LEU A 130 7.66 -8.97 -0.60
C LEU A 130 7.96 -9.23 -2.08
N GLY A 131 7.38 -8.41 -2.96
CA GLY A 131 7.61 -8.35 -4.40
C GLY A 131 6.54 -9.08 -5.25
N MET A 132 5.50 -9.63 -4.65
CA MET A 132 4.43 -10.26 -5.42
C MET A 132 3.82 -9.23 -6.39
N VAL A 133 3.49 -9.66 -7.60
CA VAL A 133 2.66 -8.89 -8.54
C VAL A 133 1.23 -9.40 -8.44
N HIS A 134 0.26 -8.72 -9.05
CA HIS A 134 -1.08 -9.26 -9.15
C HIS A 134 -1.09 -10.58 -9.92
N ASP A 135 -1.98 -11.50 -9.54
CA ASP A 135 -2.20 -12.71 -10.31
C ASP A 135 -2.65 -12.36 -11.73
N GLY A 136 -1.97 -12.93 -12.74
CA GLY A 136 -2.19 -12.62 -14.15
C GLY A 136 -1.28 -11.52 -14.72
N ASP A 137 -0.60 -10.74 -13.87
CA ASP A 137 0.40 -9.78 -14.33
C ASP A 137 1.72 -10.45 -14.71
N LYS A 138 2.47 -9.79 -15.59
CA LYS A 138 3.84 -10.22 -15.90
C LYS A 138 4.76 -9.97 -14.70
N PRO A 139 5.66 -10.91 -14.37
CA PRO A 139 6.65 -10.70 -13.33
C PRO A 139 7.47 -9.42 -13.57
N ARG A 140 7.72 -8.66 -12.51
CA ARG A 140 8.57 -7.44 -12.55
C ARG A 140 10.05 -7.74 -12.31
N TYR A 141 10.38 -8.93 -11.82
CA TYR A 141 11.74 -9.40 -11.58
C TYR A 141 11.81 -10.92 -11.69
N SER A 142 13.02 -11.46 -11.86
CA SER A 142 13.28 -12.90 -11.93
C SER A 142 13.63 -13.42 -10.54
N THR A 143 12.95 -14.47 -10.07
CA THR A 143 13.40 -15.21 -8.88
C THR A 143 14.21 -16.43 -9.33
N PRO A 144 15.07 -17.01 -8.46
CA PRO A 144 15.75 -18.27 -8.77
C PRO A 144 14.80 -19.39 -9.23
N ALA A 145 13.59 -19.45 -8.67
CA ALA A 145 12.54 -20.39 -9.04
C ALA A 145 11.85 -20.09 -10.39
N TYR A 146 11.98 -18.86 -10.91
CA TYR A 146 11.44 -18.40 -12.19
C TYR A 146 12.53 -17.84 -13.11
N GLN A 147 13.75 -18.38 -13.01
CA GLN A 147 14.78 -18.10 -14.01
C GLN A 147 14.29 -18.62 -15.36
N ASN A 148 14.23 -17.72 -16.36
CA ASN A 148 13.92 -17.99 -17.77
C ASN A 148 12.47 -17.81 -18.26
N THR A 149 11.60 -17.03 -17.60
CA THR A 149 10.51 -16.41 -18.37
C THR A 149 11.03 -15.14 -19.02
N ASN A 150 11.50 -15.27 -20.28
CA ASN A 150 11.92 -14.18 -21.16
C ASN A 150 11.27 -12.82 -20.80
N LEU A 151 12.05 -11.90 -20.22
CA LEU A 151 11.75 -10.47 -20.14
C LEU A 151 11.81 -9.86 -21.55
N ARG A 152 11.06 -10.42 -22.51
CA ARG A 152 10.87 -9.81 -23.82
C ARG A 152 9.75 -8.80 -23.67
N ARG A 153 10.11 -7.51 -23.73
CA ARG A 153 9.22 -6.43 -24.18
C ARG A 153 8.49 -6.92 -25.43
N LYS A 154 7.25 -7.37 -25.29
CA LYS A 154 6.33 -7.34 -26.43
C LYS A 154 5.91 -5.87 -26.56
N ARG A 155 6.20 -5.35 -27.74
CA ARG A 155 5.92 -3.98 -28.21
C ARG A 155 4.47 -3.60 -27.96
#